data_AF-A0A946V292-F1
#
_entry.id   AF-A0A946V292-F1
#
_cell.length_a   1.000
_cell.length_b   1.000
_cell.length_c   1.000
_cell.angle_alpha   90.00
_cell.angle_beta   90.00
_cell.angle_gamma   90.00
#
_symmetry.space_group_name_H-M   'P 1'
#
loop_
_entity.id
_entity.type
_entity.pdbx_description
1 polymer ?
#
loop_
_entity_poly.entity_id
_entity_poly.type
_entity_poly.pdbx_seq_one_letter_code
_entity_poly.pdbx_strand_id
1 'polypeptide(L)'
;EFSPADPSKYNNLFFGPFQGTGGSSSIANSWMQLRQAAAGARAMLVDAAAARWQVPAGEITVAGGVVTHAGSNNEASFGELAAAAADMTPPAEPALKDPQDFTLIGTRVPRLDSNAKTDGSAKFTLDLTRPGMLTALVSHPPKFGATVESFDASAALDVPGVTDVVQVPTGIAVLADNFWAAKKGRDALEVTWSFAAAEQRSSGELMDEYKQHAEQASLAARKDGDVETVFADADNVIRREYAFPYLAHAPMEPMDCIVELREDACEIWTGSQLQTGDQYAASQITGLQPEQIIINTQFAGGSFGRRAVPTSDYVSEAVTIAKAIDGRAPVKLMWTREDEMTAGYYRPMSYHLMEAALDGDGNISAWRHRLAMQSIMTGTAFEGLVQDGIDSTSVEGSKQLPYAIPNLQVDLHTVTGVGVPVLWWRSVGHTHNGFVTEAFFDELAAAAGKDAYELRRDLLKDHPRHLGVLELAAEKAGWGEDLGPGRGRGIAVHESFSSFVAEVVDVTVGDDGGFTVDRVVCAVDCGIAINPDIVKAQMEGGIGYALSAALREAVTLTGGQVDQRNFDSYRPLRIDEMPDIEVHIVPSAEAPTGVGEPGVPPLAPALANALADATGKRVYRMPIGEKHV
;
A
#
# COMPACT_ATOMS: atom_id res chain seq x y z
N GLU A 1 -3.51 -20.14 -11.85
CA GLU A 1 -4.85 -19.60 -12.16
C GLU A 1 -5.27 -18.73 -11.00
N PHE A 2 -5.87 -17.56 -11.26
CA PHE A 2 -6.40 -16.68 -10.21
C PHE A 2 -7.83 -17.10 -9.86
N SER A 3 -8.25 -16.84 -8.62
CA SER A 3 -9.64 -17.12 -8.20
C SER A 3 -10.62 -16.25 -8.99
N PRO A 4 -11.77 -16.78 -9.43
CA PRO A 4 -12.84 -15.96 -10.01
C PRO A 4 -13.42 -15.01 -8.95
N ALA A 5 -14.14 -13.98 -9.39
CA ALA A 5 -14.92 -13.11 -8.51
C ALA A 5 -16.14 -13.85 -7.95
N ASP A 6 -15.98 -14.47 -6.79
CA ASP A 6 -17.01 -15.20 -6.05
C ASP A 6 -16.74 -15.01 -4.54
N PRO A 7 -17.26 -13.94 -3.93
CA PRO A 7 -17.03 -13.65 -2.52
C PRO A 7 -17.65 -14.70 -1.58
N SER A 8 -18.54 -15.57 -2.07
CA SER A 8 -19.05 -16.67 -1.24
C SER A 8 -18.01 -17.77 -0.98
N LYS A 9 -16.98 -17.85 -1.85
CA LYS A 9 -15.91 -18.85 -1.77
C LYS A 9 -14.54 -18.26 -1.47
N TYR A 10 -14.27 -17.05 -1.96
CA TYR A 10 -12.93 -16.45 -1.97
C TYR A 10 -12.88 -15.09 -1.24
N ASN A 11 -13.81 -14.84 -0.32
CA ASN A 11 -13.73 -13.63 0.50
C ASN A 11 -12.48 -13.60 1.37
N ASN A 12 -12.05 -12.37 1.67
CA ASN A 12 -11.13 -12.10 2.76
C ASN A 12 -11.94 -12.01 4.05
N LEU A 13 -11.66 -12.87 5.03
CA LEU A 13 -12.48 -12.98 6.24
C LEU A 13 -12.39 -11.73 7.11
N PHE A 14 -11.29 -10.96 7.01
CA PHE A 14 -11.21 -9.64 7.65
C PHE A 14 -12.12 -8.59 7.02
N PHE A 15 -12.50 -8.76 5.76
CA PHE A 15 -13.38 -7.83 5.04
C PHE A 15 -14.85 -8.32 5.02
N GLY A 16 -15.15 -9.44 5.71
CA GLY A 16 -16.49 -10.04 5.69
C GLY A 16 -16.80 -10.72 4.35
N PRO A 17 -18.01 -10.61 3.79
CA PRO A 17 -18.39 -11.24 2.52
C PRO A 17 -17.87 -10.46 1.30
N PHE A 18 -16.57 -10.12 1.30
CA PHE A 18 -15.95 -9.30 0.27
C PHE A 18 -14.63 -9.93 -0.20
N GLN A 19 -14.47 -10.09 -1.51
CA GLN A 19 -13.24 -10.56 -2.14
C GLN A 19 -12.36 -9.37 -2.50
N GLY A 20 -11.19 -9.31 -1.87
CA GLY A 20 -10.18 -8.31 -2.15
C GLY A 20 -8.92 -8.48 -1.31
N THR A 21 -7.89 -7.70 -1.64
CA THR A 21 -6.59 -7.72 -0.96
C THR A 21 -6.14 -6.31 -0.58
N GLY A 22 -5.93 -6.07 0.73
CA GLY A 22 -5.45 -4.81 1.30
C GLY A 22 -5.11 -4.96 2.79
N GLY A 23 -4.54 -3.91 3.40
CA GLY A 23 -4.19 -3.87 4.83
C GLY A 23 -3.20 -4.97 5.25
N SER A 24 -2.32 -5.37 4.34
CA SER A 24 -1.37 -6.47 4.51
C SER A 24 -1.97 -7.78 5.08
N SER A 25 -3.25 -8.05 4.79
CA SER A 25 -4.04 -9.05 5.50
C SER A 25 -3.93 -10.49 4.98
N SER A 26 -3.39 -10.72 3.77
CA SER A 26 -3.49 -12.04 3.09
C SER A 26 -2.92 -13.21 3.89
N ILE A 27 -1.71 -13.07 4.45
CA ILE A 27 -1.07 -14.15 5.23
C ILE A 27 -1.76 -14.31 6.59
N ALA A 28 -2.02 -13.22 7.30
CA ALA A 28 -2.69 -13.25 8.59
C ALA A 28 -4.09 -13.91 8.49
N ASN A 29 -4.83 -13.61 7.42
CA ASN A 29 -6.16 -14.14 7.14
C ASN A 29 -6.11 -15.64 6.86
N SER A 30 -5.17 -16.04 6.00
CA SER A 30 -5.15 -17.39 5.43
C SER A 30 -4.39 -18.39 6.30
N TRP A 31 -3.67 -17.93 7.34
CA TRP A 31 -2.80 -18.77 8.16
C TRP A 31 -3.51 -20.00 8.72
N MET A 32 -4.58 -19.80 9.49
CA MET A 32 -5.31 -20.91 10.10
C MET A 32 -6.18 -21.64 9.08
N GLN A 33 -6.79 -20.90 8.14
CA GLN A 33 -7.63 -21.48 7.09
C GLN A 33 -6.86 -22.52 6.27
N LEU A 34 -5.68 -22.18 5.77
CA LEU A 34 -4.88 -23.08 4.93
C LEU A 34 -4.28 -24.23 5.74
N ARG A 35 -3.90 -24.01 7.01
CA ARG A 35 -3.40 -25.08 7.89
C ARG A 35 -4.47 -26.11 8.19
N GLN A 36 -5.68 -25.67 8.52
CA GLN A 36 -6.82 -26.55 8.78
C GLN A 36 -7.23 -27.31 7.52
N ALA A 37 -7.34 -26.63 6.38
CA ALA A 37 -7.64 -27.26 5.10
C ALA A 37 -6.59 -28.32 4.71
N ALA A 38 -5.30 -28.00 4.85
CA ALA A 38 -4.22 -28.92 4.55
C ALA A 38 -4.18 -30.12 5.51
N ALA A 39 -4.44 -29.91 6.81
CA ALA A 39 -4.51 -30.98 7.79
C ALA A 39 -5.71 -31.91 7.55
N GLY A 40 -6.87 -31.36 7.18
CA GLY A 40 -8.04 -32.13 6.79
C GLY A 40 -7.78 -32.98 5.55
N ALA A 41 -7.21 -32.39 4.50
CA ALA A 41 -6.81 -33.11 3.29
C ALA A 41 -5.80 -34.22 3.59
N ARG A 42 -4.80 -33.97 4.45
CA ARG A 42 -3.85 -34.99 4.88
C ARG A 42 -4.54 -36.15 5.60
N ALA A 43 -5.48 -35.87 6.50
CA ALA A 43 -6.21 -36.91 7.21
C ALA A 43 -7.01 -37.79 6.24
N MET A 44 -7.73 -37.18 5.29
CA MET A 44 -8.49 -37.91 4.27
C MET A 44 -7.59 -38.77 3.36
N LEU A 45 -6.40 -38.28 3.00
CA LEU A 45 -5.42 -39.05 2.24
C LEU A 45 -4.90 -40.26 3.03
N VAL A 46 -4.64 -40.09 4.33
CA VAL A 46 -4.23 -41.17 5.23
C VAL A 46 -5.35 -42.19 5.39
N ASP A 47 -6.60 -41.75 5.57
CA ASP A 47 -7.76 -42.63 5.70
C ASP A 47 -8.04 -43.41 4.41
N ALA A 48 -7.88 -42.78 3.24
CA ALA A 48 -7.97 -43.45 1.94
C ALA A 48 -6.91 -44.53 1.78
N ALA A 49 -5.67 -44.25 2.20
CA ALA A 49 -4.60 -45.24 2.20
C ALA A 49 -4.86 -46.38 3.19
N ALA A 50 -5.32 -46.06 4.41
CA ALA A 50 -5.69 -47.03 5.44
C ALA A 50 -6.78 -47.99 4.95
N ALA A 51 -7.84 -47.46 4.33
CA ALA A 51 -8.91 -48.24 3.74
C ALA A 51 -8.41 -49.11 2.57
N ARG A 52 -7.58 -48.56 1.67
CA ARG A 52 -7.01 -49.28 0.53
C ARG A 52 -6.10 -50.44 0.96
N TRP A 53 -5.32 -50.24 2.01
CA TRP A 53 -4.33 -51.22 2.48
C TRP A 53 -4.84 -52.13 3.60
N GLN A 54 -6.01 -51.83 4.16
CA GLN A 54 -6.60 -52.52 5.30
C GLN A 54 -5.68 -52.50 6.54
N VAL A 55 -5.10 -51.33 6.83
CA VAL A 55 -4.17 -51.10 7.96
C VAL A 55 -4.63 -49.93 8.83
N PRO A 56 -4.19 -49.83 10.10
CA PRO A 56 -4.55 -48.69 10.95
C PRO A 56 -3.96 -47.36 10.43
N ALA A 57 -4.79 -46.31 10.38
CA ALA A 57 -4.36 -44.97 9.96
C ALA A 57 -3.19 -44.41 10.78
N GLY A 58 -3.11 -44.74 12.08
CA GLY A 58 -2.04 -44.32 12.98
C GLY A 58 -0.65 -44.92 12.66
N GLU A 59 -0.59 -45.96 11.82
CA GLU A 59 0.66 -46.58 11.36
C GLU A 59 1.16 -45.99 10.02
N ILE A 60 0.40 -45.07 9.43
CA ILE A 60 0.68 -44.46 8.14
C ILE A 60 1.41 -43.12 8.33
N THR A 61 2.54 -42.99 7.63
CA THR A 61 3.33 -41.75 7.59
C THR A 61 3.15 -41.02 6.28
N VAL A 62 3.38 -39.70 6.31
CA VAL A 62 3.28 -38.84 5.13
C VAL A 62 4.53 -37.98 5.03
N ALA A 63 5.25 -38.08 3.92
CA ALA A 63 6.45 -37.29 3.65
C ALA A 63 6.59 -37.02 2.15
N GLY A 64 6.92 -35.79 1.76
CA GLY A 64 7.24 -35.45 0.36
C GLY A 64 6.14 -35.77 -0.66
N GLY A 65 4.86 -35.76 -0.26
CA GLY A 65 3.74 -36.11 -1.14
C GLY A 65 3.47 -37.62 -1.28
N VAL A 66 4.18 -38.44 -0.50
CA VAL A 66 4.02 -39.90 -0.45
C VAL A 66 3.43 -40.29 0.90
N VAL A 67 2.46 -41.21 0.84
CA VAL A 67 1.85 -41.89 1.98
C VAL A 67 2.47 -43.27 2.06
N THR A 68 2.91 -43.71 3.25
CA THR A 68 3.65 -44.97 3.43
C THR A 68 3.19 -45.70 4.68
N HIS A 69 3.05 -47.03 4.58
CA HIS A 69 2.83 -47.93 5.70
C HIS A 69 3.98 -48.95 5.80
N ALA A 70 4.83 -48.81 6.82
CA ALA A 70 6.04 -49.62 6.97
C ALA A 70 5.73 -51.11 7.22
N GLY A 71 4.66 -51.44 7.95
CA GLY A 71 4.33 -52.82 8.30
C GLY A 71 3.96 -53.70 7.10
N SER A 72 3.43 -53.10 6.02
CA SER A 72 3.05 -53.82 4.79
C SER A 72 3.91 -53.47 3.57
N ASN A 73 4.88 -52.55 3.71
CA ASN A 73 5.66 -51.98 2.61
C ASN A 73 4.79 -51.36 1.50
N ASN A 74 3.59 -50.86 1.84
CA ASN A 74 2.75 -50.16 0.89
C ASN A 74 3.11 -48.67 0.84
N GLU A 75 3.06 -48.10 -0.37
CA GLU A 75 3.19 -46.68 -0.62
C GLU A 75 2.20 -46.23 -1.71
N ALA A 76 1.83 -44.96 -1.66
CA ALA A 76 1.04 -44.30 -2.70
C ALA A 76 1.31 -42.80 -2.69
N SER A 77 1.28 -42.18 -3.86
CA SER A 77 1.28 -40.72 -3.99
C SER A 77 -0.06 -40.12 -3.60
N PHE A 78 -0.08 -38.82 -3.28
CA PHE A 78 -1.35 -38.09 -3.09
C PHE A 78 -2.28 -38.20 -4.31
N GLY A 79 -1.73 -38.17 -5.53
CA GLY A 79 -2.53 -38.27 -6.76
C GLY A 79 -3.27 -39.60 -6.89
N GLU A 80 -2.65 -40.71 -6.49
CA GLU A 80 -3.28 -42.04 -6.51
C GLU A 80 -4.38 -42.21 -5.46
N LEU A 81 -4.36 -41.41 -4.40
CA LEU A 81 -5.32 -41.45 -3.31
C LEU A 81 -6.39 -40.35 -3.42
N ALA A 82 -6.15 -39.30 -4.20
CA ALA A 82 -6.96 -38.09 -4.24
C ALA A 82 -8.44 -38.36 -4.52
N ALA A 83 -8.76 -39.21 -5.50
CA ALA A 83 -10.14 -39.54 -5.85
C ALA A 83 -10.88 -40.22 -4.68
N ALA A 84 -10.25 -41.22 -4.06
CA ALA A 84 -10.83 -41.92 -2.91
C ALA A 84 -10.93 -41.01 -1.67
N ALA A 85 -9.93 -40.15 -1.46
CA ALA A 85 -9.94 -39.17 -0.38
C ALA A 85 -11.06 -38.14 -0.57
N ALA A 86 -11.33 -37.69 -1.80
CA ALA A 86 -12.36 -36.68 -2.09
C ALA A 86 -13.78 -37.11 -1.70
N ASP A 87 -14.06 -38.42 -1.66
CA ASP A 87 -15.35 -38.99 -1.21
C ASP A 87 -15.46 -39.08 0.32
N MET A 88 -14.38 -38.78 1.05
CA MET A 88 -14.36 -38.83 2.52
C MET A 88 -14.83 -37.52 3.14
N THR A 89 -15.37 -37.60 4.35
CA THR A 89 -15.70 -36.40 5.13
C THR A 89 -14.45 -35.91 5.86
N PRO A 90 -14.03 -34.64 5.69
CA PRO A 90 -12.92 -34.09 6.44
C PRO A 90 -13.21 -34.10 7.95
N PRO A 91 -12.22 -34.37 8.81
CA PRO A 91 -12.38 -34.22 10.25
C PRO A 91 -12.80 -32.78 10.61
N ALA A 92 -13.71 -32.64 11.58
CA ALA A 92 -14.15 -31.31 12.04
C ALA A 92 -13.00 -30.52 12.68
N GLU A 93 -12.11 -31.20 13.41
CA GLU A 93 -10.94 -30.61 14.05
C GLU A 93 -9.68 -31.42 13.65
N PRO A 94 -9.12 -31.19 12.45
CA PRO A 94 -7.97 -31.94 12.00
C PRO A 94 -6.73 -31.54 12.80
N ALA A 95 -5.92 -32.53 13.20
CA ALA A 95 -4.69 -32.29 13.94
C ALA A 95 -3.69 -31.49 13.10
N LEU A 96 -3.33 -30.30 13.58
CA LEU A 96 -2.36 -29.43 12.91
C LEU A 96 -0.94 -29.92 13.16
N LYS A 97 -0.07 -29.71 12.16
CA LYS A 97 1.36 -29.94 12.29
C LYS A 97 1.97 -28.98 13.31
N ASP A 98 2.81 -29.51 14.21
CA ASP A 98 3.58 -28.70 15.16
C ASP A 98 4.59 -27.82 14.41
N PRO A 99 4.81 -26.55 14.84
CA PRO A 99 5.82 -25.70 14.24
C PRO A 99 7.22 -26.32 14.12
N GLN A 100 7.64 -27.14 15.08
CA GLN A 100 8.96 -27.80 15.04
C GLN A 100 9.08 -28.79 13.88
N ASP A 101 7.96 -29.31 13.38
CA ASP A 101 7.92 -30.28 12.30
C ASP A 101 7.84 -29.58 10.93
N PHE A 102 7.69 -28.26 10.86
CA PHE A 102 7.59 -27.53 9.59
C PHE A 102 8.80 -27.79 8.69
N THR A 103 8.53 -28.06 7.41
CA THR A 103 9.56 -28.36 6.39
C THR A 103 9.64 -27.29 5.31
N LEU A 104 8.64 -26.41 5.21
CA LEU A 104 8.56 -25.34 4.19
C LEU A 104 8.42 -23.96 4.83
N ILE A 105 7.54 -23.82 5.82
CA ILE A 105 7.39 -22.60 6.61
C ILE A 105 8.71 -22.28 7.31
N GLY A 106 9.15 -21.02 7.25
CA GLY A 106 10.43 -20.59 7.82
C GLY A 106 11.64 -20.90 6.93
N THR A 107 11.43 -21.46 5.74
CA THR A 107 12.52 -21.77 4.79
C THR A 107 12.41 -20.94 3.51
N ARG A 108 13.52 -20.83 2.79
CA ARG A 108 13.56 -20.18 1.48
C ARG A 108 12.98 -21.11 0.41
N VAL A 109 11.78 -20.79 -0.05
CA VAL A 109 11.11 -21.50 -1.15
C VAL A 109 10.93 -20.53 -2.33
N PRO A 110 11.31 -20.90 -3.58
CA PRO A 110 11.03 -20.06 -4.74
C PRO A 110 9.54 -19.78 -4.91
N ARG A 111 9.18 -18.58 -5.37
CA ARG A 111 7.79 -18.28 -5.68
C ARG A 111 7.34 -19.07 -6.90
N LEU A 112 6.11 -19.55 -6.87
CA LEU A 112 5.51 -20.31 -7.99
C LEU A 112 5.39 -19.47 -9.27
N ASP A 113 5.31 -18.14 -9.15
CA ASP A 113 5.16 -17.20 -10.25
C ASP A 113 6.49 -16.63 -10.77
N SER A 114 7.65 -17.01 -10.19
CA SER A 114 8.96 -16.46 -10.57
C SER A 114 9.34 -16.79 -12.01
N ASN A 115 9.27 -18.06 -12.41
CA ASN A 115 9.76 -18.49 -13.73
C ASN A 115 9.07 -17.73 -14.87
N ALA A 116 7.73 -17.66 -14.83
CA ALA A 116 6.95 -17.01 -15.86
C ALA A 116 7.20 -15.49 -15.94
N LYS A 117 7.51 -14.85 -14.81
CA LYS A 117 7.86 -13.42 -14.77
C LYS A 117 9.27 -13.15 -15.30
N THR A 118 10.19 -14.11 -15.16
CA THR A 118 11.58 -13.95 -15.62
C THR A 118 11.77 -14.24 -17.11
N ASP A 119 10.94 -15.10 -17.71
CA ASP A 119 11.05 -15.47 -19.13
C ASP A 119 10.02 -14.76 -20.05
N GLY A 120 9.15 -13.92 -19.48
CA GLY A 120 8.12 -13.16 -20.21
C GLY A 120 6.89 -13.98 -20.61
N SER A 121 6.73 -15.20 -20.10
CA SER A 121 5.53 -16.01 -20.33
C SER A 121 4.34 -15.61 -19.45
N ALA A 122 4.58 -14.92 -18.32
CA ALA A 122 3.53 -14.30 -17.52
C ALA A 122 2.77 -13.27 -18.37
N LYS A 123 1.43 -13.31 -18.30
CA LYS A 123 0.55 -12.41 -19.03
C LYS A 123 -0.09 -11.40 -18.09
N PHE A 124 0.14 -10.14 -18.41
CA PHE A 124 -0.55 -8.99 -17.84
C PHE A 124 -1.69 -8.60 -18.79
N THR A 125 -2.62 -7.75 -18.35
CA THR A 125 -3.77 -7.36 -19.18
C THR A 125 -3.33 -6.75 -20.51
N LEU A 126 -2.26 -5.95 -20.51
CA LEU A 126 -1.77 -5.27 -21.71
C LEU A 126 -1.26 -6.24 -22.78
N ASP A 127 -0.84 -7.45 -22.39
CA ASP A 127 -0.39 -8.52 -23.29
C ASP A 127 -1.56 -9.25 -23.96
N LEU A 128 -2.78 -9.12 -23.43
CA LEU A 128 -3.94 -9.85 -23.90
C LEU A 128 -4.50 -9.20 -25.17
N THR A 129 -5.03 -10.05 -26.05
CA THR A 129 -5.72 -9.66 -27.29
C THR A 129 -6.99 -10.47 -27.42
N ARG A 130 -8.07 -9.82 -27.88
CA ARG A 130 -9.35 -10.45 -28.20
C ARG A 130 -9.65 -10.30 -29.70
N PRO A 131 -10.38 -11.23 -30.33
CA PRO A 131 -10.81 -11.07 -31.72
C PRO A 131 -11.61 -9.77 -31.91
N GLY A 132 -11.19 -8.93 -32.86
CA GLY A 132 -11.87 -7.67 -33.17
C GLY A 132 -11.73 -6.58 -32.09
N MET A 133 -10.81 -6.73 -31.13
CA MET A 133 -10.62 -5.79 -30.03
C MET A 133 -10.21 -4.40 -30.49
N LEU A 134 -10.80 -3.37 -29.88
CA LEU A 134 -10.41 -1.98 -30.04
C LEU A 134 -9.56 -1.55 -28.83
N THR A 135 -8.57 -0.70 -29.07
CA THR A 135 -7.84 0.02 -28.02
C THR A 135 -8.51 1.37 -27.78
N ALA A 136 -8.81 1.68 -26.52
CA ALA A 136 -9.42 2.94 -26.11
C ALA A 136 -8.43 3.76 -25.27
N LEU A 137 -8.23 5.02 -25.66
CA LEU A 137 -7.56 6.05 -24.86
C LEU A 137 -8.56 7.17 -24.58
N VAL A 138 -8.54 7.71 -23.36
CA VAL A 138 -9.43 8.81 -22.96
C VAL A 138 -8.64 10.12 -22.92
N SER A 139 -9.25 11.18 -23.45
CA SER A 139 -8.86 12.56 -23.19
C SER A 139 -9.52 13.01 -21.90
N HIS A 140 -8.78 12.91 -20.80
CA HIS A 140 -9.24 13.30 -19.46
C HIS A 140 -9.22 14.82 -19.26
N PRO A 141 -10.04 15.36 -18.35
CA PRO A 141 -10.03 16.78 -18.02
C PRO A 141 -8.67 17.24 -17.48
N PRO A 142 -8.24 18.48 -17.78
CA PRO A 142 -6.95 19.00 -17.32
C PRO A 142 -6.94 19.41 -15.83
N LYS A 143 -8.10 19.37 -15.16
CA LYS A 143 -8.29 19.65 -13.73
C LYS A 143 -9.34 18.70 -13.15
N PHE A 144 -9.15 18.28 -11.91
CA PHE A 144 -10.14 17.45 -11.21
C PHE A 144 -11.46 18.19 -11.05
N GLY A 145 -12.58 17.52 -11.35
CA GLY A 145 -13.93 18.09 -11.30
C GLY A 145 -14.34 18.89 -12.54
N ALA A 146 -13.44 19.08 -13.53
CA ALA A 146 -13.82 19.69 -14.80
C ALA A 146 -14.68 18.75 -15.64
N THR A 147 -15.57 19.32 -16.46
CA THR A 147 -16.48 18.57 -17.32
C THR A 147 -16.35 19.01 -18.77
N VAL A 148 -16.75 18.14 -19.70
CA VAL A 148 -16.80 18.49 -21.14
C VAL A 148 -17.92 19.51 -21.35
N GLU A 149 -17.60 20.68 -21.90
CA GLU A 149 -18.59 21.64 -22.39
C GLU A 149 -18.98 21.33 -23.84
N SER A 150 -17.97 21.10 -24.69
CA SER A 150 -18.14 20.67 -26.08
C SER A 150 -16.85 20.02 -26.61
N PHE A 151 -16.95 19.29 -27.71
CA PHE A 151 -15.79 18.74 -28.41
C PHE A 151 -16.02 18.64 -29.92
N ASP A 152 -14.94 18.68 -30.70
CA ASP A 152 -14.92 18.33 -32.12
C ASP A 152 -14.08 17.06 -32.32
N ALA A 153 -14.71 16.03 -32.88
CA ALA A 153 -14.12 14.72 -33.15
C ALA A 153 -13.57 14.58 -34.58
N SER A 154 -13.78 15.56 -35.45
CA SER A 154 -13.55 15.42 -36.89
C SER A 154 -12.10 15.04 -37.21
N ALA A 155 -11.13 15.78 -36.65
CA ALA A 155 -9.71 15.50 -36.85
C ALA A 155 -9.27 14.15 -36.25
N ALA A 156 -9.91 13.71 -35.16
CA ALA A 156 -9.64 12.41 -34.56
C ALA A 156 -10.16 11.27 -35.45
N LEU A 157 -11.36 11.41 -36.01
CA LEU A 157 -11.98 10.42 -36.91
C LEU A 157 -11.26 10.32 -38.27
N ASP A 158 -10.56 11.37 -38.69
CA ASP A 158 -9.72 11.35 -39.90
C ASP A 158 -8.42 10.55 -39.74
N VAL A 159 -8.03 10.21 -38.50
CA VAL A 159 -6.84 9.39 -38.24
C VAL A 159 -7.10 7.93 -38.66
N PRO A 160 -6.31 7.35 -39.59
CA PRO A 160 -6.50 5.97 -40.01
C PRO A 160 -6.40 5.00 -38.83
N GLY A 161 -7.40 4.14 -38.70
CA GLY A 161 -7.53 3.14 -37.63
C GLY A 161 -8.48 3.56 -36.50
N VAL A 162 -8.79 4.85 -36.36
CA VAL A 162 -9.83 5.32 -35.43
C VAL A 162 -11.21 4.91 -35.96
N THR A 163 -12.02 4.30 -35.09
CA THR A 163 -13.36 3.80 -35.44
C THR A 163 -14.46 4.58 -34.77
N ASP A 164 -14.22 5.05 -33.54
CA ASP A 164 -15.23 5.69 -32.71
C ASP A 164 -14.61 6.78 -31.84
N VAL A 165 -15.38 7.84 -31.62
CA VAL A 165 -15.11 8.87 -30.62
C VAL A 165 -16.38 9.05 -29.82
N VAL A 166 -16.33 8.73 -28.53
CA VAL A 166 -17.50 8.74 -27.66
C VAL A 166 -17.24 9.55 -26.40
N GLN A 167 -18.21 10.36 -25.99
CA GLN A 167 -18.16 11.05 -24.70
C GLN A 167 -18.53 10.09 -23.58
N VAL A 168 -17.70 10.04 -22.54
CA VAL A 168 -17.91 9.27 -21.31
C VAL A 168 -17.85 10.22 -20.10
N PRO A 169 -18.29 9.82 -18.89
CA PRO A 169 -18.30 10.71 -17.73
C PRO A 169 -16.93 11.31 -17.39
N THR A 170 -15.85 10.59 -17.69
CA THR A 170 -14.46 10.97 -17.42
C THR A 170 -13.79 11.76 -18.54
N GLY A 171 -14.45 11.99 -19.69
CA GLY A 171 -13.87 12.72 -20.82
C GLY A 171 -14.33 12.22 -22.18
N ILE A 172 -13.44 12.28 -23.18
CA ILE A 172 -13.71 11.80 -24.54
C ILE A 172 -12.84 10.58 -24.83
N ALA A 173 -13.46 9.43 -25.05
CA ALA A 173 -12.76 8.20 -25.43
C ALA A 173 -12.61 8.11 -26.94
N VAL A 174 -11.38 7.83 -27.40
CA VAL A 174 -11.06 7.51 -28.79
C VAL A 174 -10.73 6.03 -28.89
N LEU A 175 -11.48 5.31 -29.73
CA LEU A 175 -11.31 3.89 -29.97
C LEU A 175 -10.71 3.67 -31.35
N ALA A 176 -9.73 2.78 -31.42
CA ALA A 176 -9.05 2.43 -32.67
C ALA A 176 -8.61 0.95 -32.70
N ASP A 177 -8.22 0.48 -33.87
CA ASP A 177 -7.69 -0.88 -34.09
C ASP A 177 -6.35 -1.14 -33.35
N ASN A 178 -5.62 -0.08 -32.97
CA ASN A 178 -4.36 -0.18 -32.25
C ASN A 178 -4.06 1.07 -31.41
N PHE A 179 -3.11 0.93 -30.48
CA PHE A 179 -2.70 2.00 -29.56
C PHE A 179 -2.27 3.29 -30.27
N TRP A 180 -1.47 3.21 -31.35
CA TRP A 180 -0.95 4.40 -32.00
C TRP A 180 -2.02 5.21 -32.72
N ALA A 181 -2.99 4.53 -33.33
CA ALA A 181 -4.14 5.18 -33.94
C ALA A 181 -5.01 5.85 -32.86
N ALA A 182 -5.34 5.15 -31.77
CA ALA A 182 -6.10 5.73 -30.66
C ALA A 182 -5.38 6.94 -30.04
N LYS A 183 -4.07 6.85 -29.82
CA LYS A 183 -3.27 7.96 -29.27
C LYS A 183 -3.28 9.17 -30.20
N LYS A 184 -2.99 8.97 -31.49
CA LYS A 184 -2.99 10.08 -32.47
C LYS A 184 -4.38 10.70 -32.62
N GLY A 185 -5.42 9.89 -32.62
CA GLY A 185 -6.80 10.37 -32.64
C GLY A 185 -7.12 11.20 -31.40
N ARG A 186 -6.77 10.70 -30.21
CA ARG A 186 -6.92 11.45 -28.95
C ARG A 186 -6.18 12.78 -28.98
N ASP A 187 -4.93 12.79 -29.42
CA ASP A 187 -4.10 13.99 -29.48
C ASP A 187 -4.61 15.02 -30.51
N ALA A 188 -5.45 14.58 -31.47
CA ALA A 188 -6.10 15.43 -32.47
C ALA A 188 -7.49 15.95 -32.04
N LEU A 189 -8.01 15.53 -30.88
CA LEU A 189 -9.29 16.03 -30.37
C LEU A 189 -9.19 17.49 -29.96
N GLU A 190 -10.21 18.26 -30.33
CA GLU A 190 -10.43 19.59 -29.76
C GLU A 190 -11.54 19.50 -28.71
N VAL A 191 -11.19 19.67 -27.43
CA VAL A 191 -12.14 19.61 -26.32
C VAL A 191 -12.17 20.94 -25.58
N THR A 192 -13.35 21.50 -25.44
CA THR A 192 -13.60 22.66 -24.56
C THR A 192 -14.09 22.15 -23.22
N TRP A 193 -13.35 22.50 -22.16
CA TRP A 193 -13.64 22.07 -20.79
C TRP A 193 -14.30 23.19 -19.99
N SER A 194 -15.34 22.85 -19.24
CA SER A 194 -15.88 23.70 -18.19
C SER A 194 -15.15 23.46 -16.87
N PHE A 195 -14.64 24.52 -16.27
CA PHE A 195 -13.94 24.47 -14.98
C PHE A 195 -14.79 24.94 -13.80
N ALA A 196 -16.11 25.10 -13.99
CA ALA A 196 -17.00 25.66 -12.97
C ALA A 196 -17.04 24.84 -11.66
N ALA A 197 -16.90 23.51 -11.77
CA ALA A 197 -16.85 22.58 -10.63
C ALA A 197 -15.43 22.05 -10.36
N ALA A 198 -14.43 22.54 -11.11
CA ALA A 198 -13.07 22.02 -10.98
C ALA A 198 -12.37 22.60 -9.75
N GLU A 199 -11.43 21.84 -9.19
CA GLU A 199 -10.46 22.40 -8.25
C GLU A 199 -9.67 23.51 -8.97
N GLN A 200 -9.57 24.67 -8.32
CA GLN A 200 -8.87 25.84 -8.85
C GLN A 200 -7.69 26.25 -7.99
N ARG A 201 -7.62 25.75 -6.75
CA ARG A 201 -6.55 26.10 -5.81
C ARG A 201 -5.26 25.40 -6.19
N SER A 202 -4.15 26.09 -5.92
CA SER A 202 -2.81 25.53 -5.93
C SER A 202 -2.53 24.69 -4.69
N SER A 203 -1.49 23.86 -4.72
CA SER A 203 -1.03 23.13 -3.52
C SER A 203 -0.66 24.06 -2.37
N GLY A 204 -0.13 25.26 -2.65
CA GLY A 204 0.18 26.26 -1.63
C GLY A 204 -1.08 26.75 -0.91
N GLU A 205 -2.12 27.12 -1.65
CA GLU A 205 -3.40 27.56 -1.08
C GLU A 205 -4.08 26.46 -0.27
N LEU A 206 -4.07 25.22 -0.78
CA LEU A 206 -4.61 24.06 -0.05
C LEU A 206 -3.82 23.81 1.24
N MET A 207 -2.48 23.89 1.20
CA MET A 207 -1.64 23.67 2.37
C MET A 207 -1.85 24.75 3.44
N ASP A 208 -2.02 26.01 3.03
CA ASP A 208 -2.34 27.12 3.96
C ASP A 208 -3.72 26.92 4.63
N GLU A 209 -4.70 26.38 3.90
CA GLU A 209 -5.99 26.00 4.47
C GLU A 209 -5.83 24.88 5.51
N TYR A 210 -5.05 23.83 5.20
CA TYR A 210 -4.83 22.70 6.11
C TYR A 210 -4.11 23.15 7.39
N LYS A 211 -3.15 24.07 7.25
CA LYS A 211 -2.50 24.72 8.38
C LYS A 211 -3.52 25.41 9.28
N GLN A 212 -4.40 26.24 8.72
CA GLN A 212 -5.42 26.95 9.50
C GLN A 212 -6.35 25.98 10.24
N HIS A 213 -6.71 24.87 9.63
CA HIS A 213 -7.53 23.82 10.24
C HIS A 213 -6.81 23.13 11.42
N ALA A 214 -5.52 22.83 11.29
CA ALA A 214 -4.73 22.17 12.34
C ALA A 214 -4.47 23.06 13.58
N GLU A 215 -4.48 24.39 13.43
CA GLU A 215 -4.37 25.33 14.55
C GLU A 215 -5.63 25.34 15.44
N GLN A 216 -6.77 24.93 14.89
CA GLN A 216 -8.06 24.94 15.59
C GLN A 216 -8.27 23.66 16.40
N ALA A 217 -9.11 23.75 17.43
CA ALA A 217 -9.57 22.56 18.14
C ALA A 217 -10.32 21.66 17.15
N SER A 218 -9.98 20.37 17.13
CA SER A 218 -10.54 19.37 16.23
C SER A 218 -10.95 18.10 16.99
N LEU A 219 -11.34 17.05 16.27
CA LEU A 219 -11.90 15.84 16.90
C LEU A 219 -10.78 14.99 17.51
N ALA A 220 -10.90 14.67 18.80
CA ALA A 220 -9.90 13.87 19.50
C ALA A 220 -10.01 12.38 19.09
N ALA A 221 -8.98 11.87 18.42
CA ALA A 221 -8.85 10.45 18.06
C ALA A 221 -8.22 9.61 19.19
N ARG A 222 -7.45 10.25 20.08
CA ARG A 222 -6.90 9.70 21.33
C ARG A 222 -6.76 10.82 22.36
N LYS A 223 -7.04 10.50 23.62
CA LYS A 223 -6.87 11.40 24.75
C LYS A 223 -6.55 10.62 26.02
N ASP A 224 -5.30 10.71 26.43
CA ASP A 224 -4.77 10.15 27.67
C ASP A 224 -4.34 11.30 28.60
N GLY A 225 -4.72 11.24 29.87
CA GLY A 225 -4.37 12.28 30.84
C GLY A 225 -5.01 13.65 30.55
N ASP A 226 -4.33 14.72 30.98
CA ASP A 226 -4.78 16.10 30.83
C ASP A 226 -3.67 16.98 30.22
N VAL A 227 -3.57 16.93 28.89
CA VAL A 227 -2.57 17.71 28.14
C VAL A 227 -2.74 19.22 28.32
N GLU A 228 -3.98 19.72 28.49
CA GLU A 228 -4.24 21.16 28.55
C GLU A 228 -3.69 21.75 29.85
N THR A 229 -3.89 21.06 30.98
CA THR A 229 -3.29 21.47 32.26
C THR A 229 -1.76 21.46 32.19
N VAL A 230 -1.16 20.41 31.60
CA VAL A 230 0.32 20.32 31.50
C VAL A 230 0.89 21.44 30.62
N PHE A 231 0.28 21.73 29.46
CA PHE A 231 0.75 22.80 28.59
C PHE A 231 0.58 24.20 29.20
N ALA A 232 -0.45 24.42 30.03
CA ALA A 232 -0.64 25.69 30.72
C ALA A 232 0.47 25.99 31.74
N ASP A 233 1.04 24.95 32.36
CA ASP A 233 2.07 25.04 33.39
C ASP A 233 3.49 24.79 32.87
N ALA A 234 3.65 24.41 31.58
CA ALA A 234 4.93 24.02 31.02
C ALA A 234 5.84 25.20 30.67
N ASP A 235 7.04 25.22 31.24
CA ASP A 235 8.08 26.21 30.91
C ASP A 235 8.87 25.86 29.62
N ASN A 236 8.90 24.58 29.24
CA ASN A 236 9.62 24.09 28.06
C ASN A 236 8.67 23.36 27.11
N VAL A 237 8.19 24.10 26.11
CA VAL A 237 7.30 23.58 25.06
C VAL A 237 8.01 23.65 23.72
N ILE A 238 8.10 22.51 23.05
CA ILE A 238 8.62 22.39 21.68
C ILE A 238 7.43 22.24 20.75
N ARG A 239 7.33 23.13 19.77
CA ARG A 239 6.26 23.16 18.77
C ARG A 239 6.84 23.07 17.35
N ARG A 240 6.34 22.15 16.52
CA ARG A 240 6.81 21.93 15.15
C ARG A 240 5.66 21.71 14.17
N GLU A 241 5.86 22.18 12.94
CA GLU A 241 4.89 22.07 11.84
C GLU A 241 5.48 21.17 10.77
N TYR A 242 4.77 20.12 10.36
CA TYR A 242 5.18 19.22 9.30
C TYR A 242 4.20 19.27 8.13
N ALA A 243 4.72 19.16 6.91
CA ALA A 243 3.91 19.20 5.69
C ALA A 243 4.35 18.14 4.68
N PHE A 244 3.36 17.48 4.07
CA PHE A 244 3.56 16.43 3.09
C PHE A 244 2.75 16.70 1.82
N PRO A 245 3.33 16.48 0.63
CA PRO A 245 2.63 16.68 -0.63
C PRO A 245 1.74 15.47 -0.95
N TYR A 246 0.88 15.65 -1.96
CA TYR A 246 0.26 14.52 -2.64
C TYR A 246 1.36 13.62 -3.25
N LEU A 247 1.14 12.31 -3.28
CA LEU A 247 2.03 11.34 -3.95
C LEU A 247 1.24 10.46 -4.92
N ALA A 248 1.80 10.24 -6.10
CA ALA A 248 1.30 9.23 -7.02
C ALA A 248 1.80 7.84 -6.60
N HIS A 249 1.03 6.81 -6.90
CA HIS A 249 1.44 5.41 -6.67
C HIS A 249 2.50 4.94 -7.66
N ALA A 250 2.47 5.50 -8.87
CA ALA A 250 3.44 5.24 -9.93
C ALA A 250 3.73 3.74 -10.23
N PRO A 251 2.73 2.83 -10.27
CA PRO A 251 2.99 1.44 -10.66
C PRO A 251 3.60 1.37 -12.06
N MET A 252 4.54 0.47 -12.33
CA MET A 252 5.24 0.43 -13.63
C MET A 252 4.28 0.17 -14.80
N GLU A 253 3.25 -0.65 -14.59
CA GLU A 253 2.11 -0.80 -15.48
C GLU A 253 1.03 0.25 -15.14
N PRO A 254 0.71 1.19 -16.07
CA PRO A 254 -0.42 2.11 -15.91
C PRO A 254 -1.77 1.37 -15.87
N MET A 255 -2.83 2.06 -15.44
CA MET A 255 -4.16 1.43 -15.37
C MET A 255 -4.67 0.98 -16.74
N ASP A 256 -5.27 -0.21 -16.74
CA ASP A 256 -5.68 -0.94 -17.92
C ASP A 256 -6.88 -1.84 -17.58
N CYS A 257 -7.70 -2.12 -18.59
CA CYS A 257 -8.83 -3.02 -18.45
C CYS A 257 -9.30 -3.48 -19.83
N ILE A 258 -9.57 -4.78 -19.98
CA ILE A 258 -10.28 -5.31 -21.16
C ILE A 258 -11.70 -5.66 -20.75
N VAL A 259 -12.68 -5.21 -21.54
CA VAL A 259 -14.09 -5.51 -21.37
C VAL A 259 -14.65 -6.14 -22.64
N GLU A 260 -15.32 -7.27 -22.50
CA GLU A 260 -16.15 -7.89 -23.54
C GLU A 260 -17.60 -7.89 -23.05
N LEU A 261 -18.40 -6.97 -23.58
CA LEU A 261 -19.79 -6.78 -23.19
C LEU A 261 -20.72 -7.47 -24.18
N ARG A 262 -21.64 -8.30 -23.66
CA ARG A 262 -22.70 -9.00 -24.38
C ARG A 262 -24.05 -8.69 -23.73
N GLU A 263 -25.13 -9.10 -24.36
CA GLU A 263 -26.50 -8.88 -23.84
C GLU A 263 -26.72 -9.55 -22.47
N ASP A 264 -26.10 -10.71 -22.25
CA ASP A 264 -26.31 -11.57 -21.09
C ASP A 264 -25.09 -11.70 -20.17
N ALA A 265 -23.95 -11.07 -20.50
CA ALA A 265 -22.71 -11.17 -19.74
C ALA A 265 -21.76 -9.99 -20.00
N CYS A 266 -20.97 -9.64 -18.98
CA CYS A 266 -19.85 -8.72 -19.10
C CYS A 266 -18.59 -9.40 -18.56
N GLU A 267 -17.61 -9.62 -19.44
CA GLU A 267 -16.36 -10.28 -19.08
C GLU A 267 -15.22 -9.27 -19.03
N ILE A 268 -14.47 -9.27 -17.94
CA ILE A 268 -13.46 -8.26 -17.60
C ILE A 268 -12.12 -8.95 -17.36
N TRP A 269 -11.04 -8.44 -17.95
CA TRP A 269 -9.66 -8.81 -17.61
C TRP A 269 -8.92 -7.60 -17.08
N THR A 270 -8.43 -7.66 -15.86
CA THR A 270 -7.57 -6.63 -15.26
C THR A 270 -6.81 -7.15 -14.05
N GLY A 271 -5.71 -6.49 -13.68
CA GLY A 271 -5.11 -6.61 -12.36
C GLY A 271 -6.03 -6.01 -11.30
N SER A 272 -6.95 -6.80 -10.74
CA SER A 272 -7.92 -6.34 -9.74
C SER A 272 -7.44 -6.64 -8.31
N GLN A 273 -7.58 -5.66 -7.41
CA GLN A 273 -7.41 -5.85 -5.97
C GLN A 273 -8.72 -5.94 -5.18
N LEU A 274 -9.83 -5.40 -5.72
CA LEU A 274 -11.14 -5.35 -5.06
C LEU A 274 -12.20 -5.94 -5.99
N GLN A 275 -12.09 -7.25 -6.26
CA GLN A 275 -12.94 -7.94 -7.24
C GLN A 275 -14.43 -7.71 -6.96
N THR A 276 -14.87 -7.77 -5.71
CA THR A 276 -16.28 -7.55 -5.36
C THR A 276 -16.74 -6.12 -5.67
N GLY A 277 -15.87 -5.13 -5.48
CA GLY A 277 -16.15 -3.73 -5.82
C GLY A 277 -16.25 -3.52 -7.33
N ASP A 278 -15.25 -4.01 -8.06
CA ASP A 278 -15.20 -3.94 -9.53
C ASP A 278 -16.42 -4.64 -10.16
N GLN A 279 -16.82 -5.79 -9.62
CA GLN A 279 -17.96 -6.58 -10.09
C GLN A 279 -19.26 -5.80 -9.91
N TYR A 280 -19.44 -5.21 -8.72
CA TYR A 280 -20.62 -4.40 -8.41
C TYR A 280 -20.69 -3.14 -9.27
N ALA A 281 -19.58 -2.42 -9.45
CA ALA A 281 -19.54 -1.21 -10.28
C ALA A 281 -19.92 -1.52 -11.75
N ALA A 282 -19.36 -2.59 -12.32
CA ALA A 282 -19.71 -3.03 -13.66
C ALA A 282 -21.19 -3.46 -13.77
N SER A 283 -21.75 -4.09 -12.73
CA SER A 283 -23.17 -4.46 -12.68
C SER A 283 -24.08 -3.22 -12.70
N GLN A 284 -23.73 -2.16 -11.96
CA GLN A 284 -24.50 -0.91 -11.95
C GLN A 284 -24.48 -0.20 -13.31
N ILE A 285 -23.34 -0.23 -14.01
CA ILE A 285 -23.19 0.42 -15.32
C ILE A 285 -23.95 -0.34 -16.40
N THR A 286 -23.86 -1.68 -16.40
CA THR A 286 -24.46 -2.53 -17.45
C THR A 286 -25.93 -2.82 -17.21
N GLY A 287 -26.37 -2.88 -15.94
CA GLY A 287 -27.69 -3.37 -15.54
C GLY A 287 -27.76 -4.91 -15.43
N LEU A 288 -26.66 -5.62 -15.65
CA LEU A 288 -26.56 -7.07 -15.48
C LEU A 288 -26.50 -7.45 -13.99
N GLN A 289 -26.90 -8.68 -13.67
CA GLN A 289 -26.75 -9.22 -12.31
C GLN A 289 -25.27 -9.49 -12.00
N PRO A 290 -24.85 -9.46 -10.72
CA PRO A 290 -23.45 -9.70 -10.33
C PRO A 290 -22.88 -11.01 -10.89
N GLU A 291 -23.67 -12.09 -10.96
CA GLU A 291 -23.26 -13.40 -11.46
C GLU A 291 -23.01 -13.42 -12.98
N GLN A 292 -23.51 -12.41 -13.70
CA GLN A 292 -23.26 -12.18 -15.13
C GLN A 292 -22.02 -11.32 -15.38
N ILE A 293 -21.41 -10.79 -14.31
CA ILE A 293 -20.16 -10.05 -14.38
C ILE A 293 -19.01 -11.00 -14.01
N ILE A 294 -18.17 -11.31 -14.99
CA ILE A 294 -17.07 -12.26 -14.87
C ILE A 294 -15.77 -11.47 -14.81
N ILE A 295 -15.03 -11.57 -13.70
CA ILE A 295 -13.70 -10.95 -13.58
C ILE A 295 -12.63 -12.04 -13.67
N ASN A 296 -11.81 -11.92 -14.72
CA ASN A 296 -10.60 -12.68 -14.94
C ASN A 296 -9.41 -11.88 -14.40
N THR A 297 -9.08 -12.03 -13.13
CA THR A 297 -7.92 -11.34 -12.53
C THR A 297 -6.62 -11.73 -13.24
N GLN A 298 -5.84 -10.73 -13.65
CA GLN A 298 -4.53 -10.89 -14.28
C GLN A 298 -3.37 -10.57 -13.31
N PHE A 299 -2.13 -10.88 -13.71
CA PHE A 299 -0.98 -10.26 -13.06
C PHE A 299 -1.05 -8.73 -13.20
N ALA A 300 -0.53 -8.01 -12.20
CA ALA A 300 -0.45 -6.55 -12.21
C ALA A 300 1.02 -6.11 -12.09
N GLY A 301 1.43 -5.13 -12.90
CA GLY A 301 2.75 -4.51 -12.89
C GLY A 301 2.94 -3.48 -11.79
N GLY A 302 2.44 -3.79 -10.60
CA GLY A 302 2.38 -2.90 -9.44
C GLY A 302 0.95 -2.43 -9.13
N SER A 303 0.78 -1.93 -7.91
CA SER A 303 -0.42 -1.22 -7.50
C SER A 303 -0.09 -0.18 -6.44
N PHE A 304 0.57 -0.63 -5.37
CA PHE A 304 0.92 0.21 -4.21
C PHE A 304 -0.29 0.94 -3.59
N GLY A 305 -1.51 0.41 -3.81
CA GLY A 305 -2.78 0.99 -3.39
C GLY A 305 -3.66 1.45 -4.55
N ARG A 306 -3.07 1.77 -5.72
CA ARG A 306 -3.77 2.35 -6.87
C ARG A 306 -4.95 1.53 -7.41
N ARG A 307 -4.83 0.20 -7.39
CA ARG A 307 -5.84 -0.75 -7.92
C ARG A 307 -6.89 -1.14 -6.88
N ALA A 308 -6.71 -0.76 -5.61
CA ALA A 308 -7.75 -0.88 -4.59
C ALA A 308 -8.54 0.43 -4.58
N VAL A 309 -9.46 0.62 -5.51
CA VAL A 309 -10.17 1.90 -5.71
C VAL A 309 -11.66 1.75 -5.39
N PRO A 310 -12.25 2.54 -4.47
CA PRO A 310 -13.65 2.35 -4.07
C PRO A 310 -14.65 2.58 -5.21
N THR A 311 -14.30 3.43 -6.17
CA THR A 311 -15.11 3.77 -7.34
C THR A 311 -14.88 2.85 -8.54
N SER A 312 -13.91 1.92 -8.44
CA SER A 312 -13.52 1.05 -9.56
C SER A 312 -13.17 1.87 -10.82
N ASP A 313 -12.52 3.03 -10.67
CA ASP A 313 -12.46 4.09 -11.69
C ASP A 313 -12.11 3.61 -13.11
N TYR A 314 -11.01 2.88 -13.27
CA TYR A 314 -10.58 2.37 -14.58
C TYR A 314 -11.45 1.22 -15.11
N VAL A 315 -12.05 0.41 -14.24
CA VAL A 315 -13.02 -0.62 -14.65
C VAL A 315 -14.32 0.02 -15.09
N SER A 316 -14.84 0.96 -14.31
CA SER A 316 -16.04 1.74 -14.60
C SER A 316 -15.91 2.51 -15.91
N GLU A 317 -14.76 3.13 -16.16
CA GLU A 317 -14.45 3.80 -17.42
C GLU A 317 -14.48 2.82 -18.59
N ALA A 318 -13.77 1.69 -18.51
CA ALA A 318 -13.72 0.71 -19.59
C ALA A 318 -15.10 0.10 -19.91
N VAL A 319 -15.89 -0.23 -18.88
CA VAL A 319 -17.25 -0.76 -19.04
C VAL A 319 -18.18 0.29 -19.65
N THR A 320 -18.04 1.55 -19.26
CA THR A 320 -18.82 2.65 -19.84
C THR A 320 -18.49 2.86 -21.31
N ILE A 321 -17.20 2.79 -21.69
CA ILE A 321 -16.77 2.87 -23.09
C ILE A 321 -17.33 1.71 -23.91
N ALA A 322 -17.23 0.47 -23.40
CA ALA A 322 -17.78 -0.70 -24.08
C ALA A 322 -19.30 -0.59 -24.28
N LYS A 323 -20.02 -0.05 -23.29
CA LYS A 323 -21.46 0.23 -23.39
C LYS A 323 -21.77 1.34 -24.40
N ALA A 324 -20.95 2.39 -24.48
CA ALA A 324 -21.14 3.52 -25.39
C ALA A 324 -21.05 3.13 -26.88
N ILE A 325 -20.41 1.99 -27.20
CA ILE A 325 -20.38 1.39 -28.54
C ILE A 325 -21.29 0.17 -28.68
N ASP A 326 -22.29 0.03 -27.79
CA ASP A 326 -23.26 -1.06 -27.77
C ASP A 326 -22.65 -2.47 -27.67
N GLY A 327 -21.49 -2.61 -27.03
CA GLY A 327 -20.77 -3.89 -26.92
C GLY A 327 -20.32 -4.47 -28.26
N ARG A 328 -20.28 -3.64 -29.33
CA ARG A 328 -19.98 -4.08 -30.71
C ARG A 328 -18.61 -4.73 -30.88
N ALA A 329 -17.66 -4.44 -29.99
CA ALA A 329 -16.33 -5.02 -29.98
C ALA A 329 -15.79 -5.12 -28.53
N PRO A 330 -14.87 -6.05 -28.23
CA PRO A 330 -14.08 -5.99 -27.00
C PRO A 330 -13.28 -4.68 -26.94
N VAL A 331 -13.23 -4.04 -25.78
CA VAL A 331 -12.51 -2.78 -25.58
C VAL A 331 -11.37 -3.01 -24.61
N LYS A 332 -10.15 -2.63 -25.01
CA LYS A 332 -8.98 -2.50 -24.14
C LYS A 332 -8.74 -1.04 -23.82
N LEU A 333 -9.15 -0.61 -22.62
CA LEU A 333 -8.74 0.67 -22.06
C LEU A 333 -7.25 0.63 -21.71
N MET A 334 -6.51 1.65 -22.13
CA MET A 334 -5.12 1.86 -21.75
C MET A 334 -4.91 3.30 -21.32
N TRP A 335 -4.51 3.51 -20.07
CA TRP A 335 -3.99 4.80 -19.63
C TRP A 335 -2.52 4.93 -20.05
N THR A 336 -2.10 6.11 -20.47
CA THR A 336 -0.67 6.43 -20.55
C THR A 336 -0.13 6.81 -19.16
N ARG A 337 1.19 6.95 -19.03
CA ARG A 337 1.78 7.42 -17.77
C ARG A 337 1.26 8.81 -17.40
N GLU A 338 1.09 9.67 -18.40
CA GLU A 338 0.56 11.02 -18.23
C GLU A 338 -0.86 11.00 -17.71
N ASP A 339 -1.71 10.09 -18.20
CA ASP A 339 -3.08 9.94 -17.71
C ASP A 339 -3.07 9.48 -16.24
N GLU A 340 -2.24 8.48 -15.91
CA GLU A 340 -2.10 8.00 -14.51
C GLU A 340 -1.64 9.10 -13.55
N MET A 341 -0.70 9.95 -13.98
CA MET A 341 -0.15 11.03 -13.17
C MET A 341 -1.08 12.22 -13.04
N THR A 342 -1.99 12.47 -14.00
CA THR A 342 -2.78 13.72 -14.03
C THR A 342 -4.28 13.53 -13.78
N ALA A 343 -4.80 12.33 -14.02
CA ALA A 343 -6.20 11.96 -13.81
C ALA A 343 -6.39 10.86 -12.75
N GLY A 344 -5.30 10.41 -12.12
CA GLY A 344 -5.33 9.36 -11.10
C GLY A 344 -5.72 9.83 -9.71
N TYR A 345 -5.50 8.95 -8.74
CA TYR A 345 -5.66 9.20 -7.31
C TYR A 345 -4.31 9.41 -6.64
N TYR A 346 -4.28 10.14 -5.54
CA TYR A 346 -3.05 10.37 -4.78
C TYR A 346 -3.13 9.93 -3.33
N ARG A 347 -1.97 9.63 -2.73
CA ARG A 347 -1.85 9.73 -1.27
C ARG A 347 -2.27 11.14 -0.85
N PRO A 348 -3.14 11.32 0.15
CA PRO A 348 -3.51 12.66 0.59
C PRO A 348 -2.29 13.52 0.95
N MET A 349 -2.35 14.79 0.55
CA MET A 349 -1.56 15.85 1.17
C MET A 349 -1.95 15.95 2.65
N SER A 350 -1.01 16.29 3.53
CA SER A 350 -1.30 16.40 4.96
C SER A 350 -0.47 17.47 5.64
N TYR A 351 -1.05 18.07 6.68
CA TYR A 351 -0.39 19.01 7.57
C TYR A 351 -0.48 18.52 9.01
N HIS A 352 0.61 18.64 9.75
CA HIS A 352 0.71 18.17 11.14
C HIS A 352 1.29 19.27 12.01
N LEU A 353 0.67 19.51 13.16
CA LEU A 353 1.15 20.35 14.22
C LEU A 353 1.49 19.49 15.43
N MET A 354 2.76 19.49 15.81
CA MET A 354 3.30 18.74 16.95
C MET A 354 3.66 19.69 18.07
N GLU A 355 3.29 19.33 19.29
CA GLU A 355 3.67 20.01 20.52
C GLU A 355 4.04 18.98 21.57
N ALA A 356 5.11 19.25 22.32
CA ALA A 356 5.43 18.48 23.51
C ALA A 356 5.98 19.38 24.61
N ALA A 357 5.66 19.03 25.85
CA ALA A 357 6.23 19.64 27.03
C ALA A 357 7.31 18.71 27.60
N LEU A 358 8.45 19.29 27.97
CA LEU A 358 9.51 18.60 28.71
C LEU A 358 9.53 19.07 30.15
N ASP A 359 9.61 18.14 31.10
CA ASP A 359 9.80 18.48 32.52
C ASP A 359 11.26 18.90 32.82
N GLY A 360 11.53 19.23 34.09
CA GLY A 360 12.87 19.66 34.54
C GLY A 360 13.97 18.59 34.40
N ASP A 361 13.59 17.31 34.26
CA ASP A 361 14.49 16.17 34.04
C ASP A 361 14.57 15.78 32.54
N GLY A 362 13.95 16.59 31.67
CA GLY A 362 13.89 16.34 30.23
C GLY A 362 13.04 15.13 29.85
N ASN A 363 12.07 14.73 30.68
CA ASN A 363 11.09 13.71 30.30
C ASN A 363 9.92 14.35 29.54
N ILE A 364 9.33 13.61 28.62
CA ILE A 364 8.15 14.05 27.86
C ILE A 364 6.93 13.98 28.79
N SER A 365 6.48 15.13 29.28
CA SER A 365 5.37 15.23 30.23
C SER A 365 4.01 15.38 29.52
N ALA A 366 4.00 15.96 28.32
CA ALA A 366 2.83 16.00 27.44
C ALA A 366 3.22 15.90 25.96
N TRP A 367 2.33 15.32 25.17
CA TRP A 367 2.41 15.20 23.71
C TRP A 367 1.07 15.55 23.09
N ARG A 368 1.06 16.46 22.12
CA ARG A 368 -0.12 16.80 21.32
C ARG A 368 0.22 16.76 19.84
N HIS A 369 -0.58 16.02 19.09
CA HIS A 369 -0.50 15.94 17.62
C HIS A 369 -1.85 16.35 17.03
N ARG A 370 -1.89 17.47 16.31
CA ARG A 370 -3.05 17.85 15.49
C ARG A 370 -2.73 17.63 14.02
N LEU A 371 -3.60 16.94 13.29
CA LEU A 371 -3.43 16.69 11.86
C LEU A 371 -4.63 17.16 11.06
N ALA A 372 -4.36 17.69 9.87
CA ALA A 372 -5.37 18.08 8.89
C ALA A 372 -5.08 17.39 7.55
N MET A 373 -6.06 16.63 7.05
CA MET A 373 -5.98 15.94 5.75
C MET A 373 -7.37 15.54 5.24
N GLN A 374 -7.47 15.22 3.94
CA GLN A 374 -8.65 14.56 3.39
C GLN A 374 -8.81 13.15 3.97
N SER A 375 -10.06 12.75 4.22
CA SER A 375 -10.43 11.36 4.49
C SER A 375 -10.40 10.56 3.19
N ILE A 376 -9.87 9.34 3.23
CA ILE A 376 -9.93 8.42 2.09
C ILE A 376 -11.22 7.59 2.10
N MET A 377 -11.93 7.52 3.25
CA MET A 377 -13.13 6.70 3.41
C MET A 377 -14.43 7.47 3.20
N THR A 378 -14.48 8.74 3.61
CA THR A 378 -15.68 9.59 3.57
C THR A 378 -16.16 9.78 2.13
N GLY A 379 -17.47 9.64 1.87
CA GLY A 379 -18.03 9.74 0.53
C GLY A 379 -17.80 8.51 -0.36
N THR A 380 -17.29 7.41 0.21
CA THR A 380 -17.09 6.13 -0.50
C THR A 380 -17.95 5.02 0.10
N ALA A 381 -17.95 3.83 -0.52
CA ALA A 381 -18.60 2.64 0.03
C ALA A 381 -18.05 2.22 1.42
N PHE A 382 -16.91 2.76 1.83
CA PHE A 382 -16.27 2.49 3.12
C PHE A 382 -16.57 3.55 4.20
N GLU A 383 -17.42 4.54 3.92
CA GLU A 383 -17.74 5.61 4.88
C GLU A 383 -18.31 5.08 6.21
N GLY A 384 -18.98 3.92 6.19
CA GLY A 384 -19.45 3.26 7.41
C GLY A 384 -18.33 2.80 8.38
N LEU A 385 -17.07 2.79 7.92
CA LEU A 385 -15.90 2.53 8.76
C LEU A 385 -15.40 3.78 9.51
N VAL A 386 -15.87 4.98 9.13
CA VAL A 386 -15.60 6.22 9.87
C VAL A 386 -16.43 6.21 11.15
N GLN A 387 -15.77 6.31 12.30
CA GLN A 387 -16.42 6.27 13.62
C GLN A 387 -16.28 7.63 14.28
N ASP A 388 -17.40 8.20 14.75
CA ASP A 388 -17.43 9.51 15.42
C ASP A 388 -16.74 10.65 14.63
N GLY A 389 -16.81 10.59 13.30
CA GLY A 389 -16.17 11.55 12.39
C GLY A 389 -14.66 11.35 12.21
N ILE A 390 -14.08 10.31 12.82
CA ILE A 390 -12.67 9.94 12.69
C ILE A 390 -12.51 8.83 11.65
N ASP A 391 -11.84 9.14 10.54
CA ASP A 391 -11.29 8.11 9.66
C ASP A 391 -10.04 7.53 10.34
N SER A 392 -10.12 6.25 10.73
CA SER A 392 -9.03 5.57 11.44
C SER A 392 -7.73 5.50 10.62
N THR A 393 -7.84 5.52 9.28
CA THR A 393 -6.69 5.48 8.37
C THR A 393 -5.94 6.81 8.31
N SER A 394 -6.57 7.92 8.73
CA SER A 394 -5.90 9.22 8.82
C SER A 394 -4.99 9.31 10.04
N VAL A 395 -5.34 8.61 11.13
CA VAL A 395 -4.68 8.75 12.45
C VAL A 395 -3.84 7.54 12.85
N GLU A 396 -3.80 6.50 12.02
CA GLU A 396 -2.97 5.30 12.29
C GLU A 396 -1.48 5.65 12.39
N GLY A 397 -0.78 5.01 13.32
CA GLY A 397 0.61 5.34 13.66
C GLY A 397 0.74 6.45 14.70
N SER A 398 -0.10 7.50 14.64
CA SER A 398 -0.14 8.53 15.69
C SER A 398 -1.03 8.14 16.85
N LYS A 399 -2.24 7.63 16.56
CA LYS A 399 -3.19 7.18 17.58
C LYS A 399 -2.61 6.03 18.40
N GLN A 400 -1.91 5.10 17.78
CA GLN A 400 -1.32 3.93 18.43
C GLN A 400 0.11 4.16 18.94
N LEU A 401 0.54 5.42 19.14
CA LEU A 401 1.89 5.73 19.60
C LEU A 401 2.23 4.94 20.88
N PRO A 402 3.28 4.08 20.85
CA PRO A 402 3.54 3.08 21.90
C PRO A 402 4.36 3.63 23.07
N TYR A 403 4.91 4.84 22.97
CA TYR A 403 5.74 5.40 24.02
C TYR A 403 4.93 5.70 25.28
N ALA A 404 5.48 5.34 26.44
CA ALA A 404 4.89 5.59 27.76
C ALA A 404 4.91 7.09 28.14
N ILE A 405 4.06 7.88 27.48
CA ILE A 405 3.87 9.32 27.72
C ILE A 405 2.58 9.52 28.54
N PRO A 406 2.64 10.20 29.70
CA PRO A 406 1.52 10.25 30.63
C PRO A 406 0.32 11.07 30.13
N ASN A 407 0.56 12.12 29.34
CA ASN A 407 -0.47 12.98 28.79
C ASN A 407 -0.30 13.03 27.27
N LEU A 408 -1.21 12.42 26.53
CA LEU A 408 -1.10 12.28 25.08
C LEU A 408 -2.44 12.55 24.41
N GLN A 409 -2.43 13.47 23.45
CA GLN A 409 -3.61 13.79 22.65
C GLN A 409 -3.29 13.76 21.15
N VAL A 410 -4.20 13.16 20.38
CA VAL A 410 -4.17 13.17 18.91
C VAL A 410 -5.50 13.69 18.42
N ASP A 411 -5.48 14.81 17.68
CA ASP A 411 -6.68 15.43 17.12
C ASP A 411 -6.65 15.38 15.59
N LEU A 412 -7.78 15.04 14.97
CA LEU A 412 -7.96 15.03 13.53
C LEU A 412 -8.94 16.12 13.09
N HIS A 413 -8.50 16.92 12.12
CA HIS A 413 -9.39 17.69 11.26
C HIS A 413 -9.50 17.02 9.89
N THR A 414 -10.69 16.51 9.57
CA THR A 414 -10.99 15.97 8.24
C THR A 414 -11.32 17.11 7.28
N VAL A 415 -10.43 17.40 6.35
CA VAL A 415 -10.62 18.46 5.36
C VAL A 415 -11.60 18.01 4.29
N THR A 416 -12.55 18.87 3.96
CA THR A 416 -13.62 18.61 2.97
C THR A 416 -13.62 19.69 1.88
N GLY A 417 -14.34 19.44 0.77
CA GLY A 417 -14.46 20.42 -0.31
C GLY A 417 -13.20 20.59 -1.16
N VAL A 418 -12.26 19.64 -1.11
CA VAL A 418 -11.09 19.57 -1.98
C VAL A 418 -11.40 18.66 -3.16
N GLY A 419 -11.22 19.16 -4.39
CA GLY A 419 -11.59 18.42 -5.61
C GLY A 419 -10.59 17.34 -6.04
N VAL A 420 -9.43 17.27 -5.40
CA VAL A 420 -8.36 16.31 -5.71
C VAL A 420 -8.71 14.93 -5.15
N PRO A 421 -8.79 13.87 -5.97
CA PRO A 421 -9.12 12.52 -5.51
C PRO A 421 -7.95 11.89 -4.73
N VAL A 422 -8.28 11.27 -3.60
CA VAL A 422 -7.30 10.63 -2.70
C VAL A 422 -7.59 9.15 -2.48
N LEU A 423 -6.52 8.38 -2.28
CA LEU A 423 -6.57 6.93 -2.13
C LEU A 423 -5.47 6.41 -1.21
N TRP A 424 -5.63 5.19 -0.73
CA TRP A 424 -4.56 4.43 -0.11
C TRP A 424 -3.31 4.44 -0.98
N TRP A 425 -2.20 4.86 -0.42
CA TRP A 425 -0.86 4.67 -0.96
C TRP A 425 -0.12 3.78 0.04
N ARG A 426 0.79 2.91 -0.40
CA ARG A 426 1.41 1.86 0.42
C ARG A 426 1.76 2.35 1.84
N SER A 427 1.19 1.69 2.85
CA SER A 427 1.30 2.04 4.29
C SER A 427 0.41 3.19 4.77
N VAL A 428 -0.51 3.65 3.92
CA VAL A 428 -1.66 4.50 4.22
C VAL A 428 -1.29 5.70 5.11
N GLY A 429 -1.89 5.86 6.29
CA GLY A 429 -1.62 6.96 7.22
C GLY A 429 -0.30 6.82 7.96
N HIS A 430 0.21 5.59 8.12
CA HIS A 430 1.50 5.33 8.74
C HIS A 430 2.65 6.04 7.99
N THR A 431 2.50 6.33 6.70
CA THR A 431 3.53 6.97 5.86
C THR A 431 3.90 8.39 6.31
N HIS A 432 2.93 9.19 6.72
CA HIS A 432 3.17 10.56 7.22
C HIS A 432 3.21 10.59 8.74
N ASN A 433 2.35 9.82 9.42
CA ASN A 433 2.31 9.80 10.87
C ASN A 433 3.59 9.21 11.46
N GLY A 434 4.10 8.10 10.89
CA GLY A 434 5.37 7.50 11.32
C GLY A 434 6.55 8.46 11.17
N PHE A 435 6.61 9.23 10.07
CA PHE A 435 7.63 10.28 9.91
C PHE A 435 7.52 11.32 11.03
N VAL A 436 6.32 11.88 11.22
CA VAL A 436 6.11 12.99 12.16
C VAL A 436 6.39 12.57 13.60
N THR A 437 5.91 11.39 14.01
CA THR A 437 6.10 10.90 15.38
C THR A 437 7.56 10.60 15.66
N GLU A 438 8.25 9.89 14.76
CA GLU A 438 9.63 9.45 15.00
C GLU A 438 10.66 10.56 14.81
N ALA A 439 10.47 11.48 13.86
CA ALA A 439 11.35 12.63 13.69
C ALA A 439 11.21 13.64 14.84
N PHE A 440 9.96 13.88 15.29
CA PHE A 440 9.73 14.75 16.44
C PHE A 440 10.28 14.15 17.73
N PHE A 441 10.14 12.83 17.93
CA PHE A 441 10.72 12.12 19.07
C PHE A 441 12.24 12.35 19.19
N ASP A 442 12.99 12.22 18.09
CA ASP A 442 14.43 12.47 18.07
C ASP A 442 14.79 13.93 18.42
N GLU A 443 13.96 14.87 18.01
CA GLU A 443 14.14 16.27 18.39
C GLU A 443 13.92 16.49 19.90
N LEU A 444 12.92 15.82 20.49
CA LEU A 444 12.70 15.85 21.94
C LEU A 444 13.86 15.22 22.70
N ALA A 445 14.38 14.09 22.22
CA ALA A 445 15.55 13.44 22.80
C ALA A 445 16.77 14.37 22.77
N ALA A 446 17.04 15.00 21.62
CA ALA A 446 18.13 15.97 21.48
C ALA A 446 17.96 17.20 22.39
N ALA A 447 16.74 17.74 22.49
CA ALA A 447 16.45 18.87 23.38
C ALA A 447 16.59 18.51 24.87
N ALA A 448 16.33 17.25 25.24
CA ALA A 448 16.56 16.71 26.57
C ALA A 448 18.03 16.31 26.83
N GLY A 449 18.91 16.38 25.82
CA GLY A 449 20.29 15.91 25.91
C GLY A 449 20.40 14.39 26.11
N LYS A 450 19.42 13.63 25.62
CA LYS A 450 19.33 12.16 25.74
C LYS A 450 19.61 11.51 24.39
N ASP A 451 20.23 10.32 24.41
CA ASP A 451 20.31 9.47 23.23
C ASP A 451 18.90 8.99 22.83
N ALA A 452 18.58 9.13 21.55
CA ALA A 452 17.22 8.88 21.06
C ALA A 452 16.87 7.38 21.03
N TYR A 453 17.85 6.48 20.90
CA TYR A 453 17.65 5.04 20.99
C TYR A 453 17.38 4.63 22.44
N GLU A 454 18.20 5.09 23.39
CA GLU A 454 18.02 4.78 24.81
C GLU A 454 16.69 5.32 25.35
N LEU A 455 16.30 6.54 24.98
CA LEU A 455 15.00 7.10 25.38
C LEU A 455 13.83 6.27 24.83
N ARG A 456 13.91 5.78 23.58
CA ARG A 456 12.89 4.86 23.04
C ARG A 456 12.82 3.57 23.85
N ARG A 457 13.96 2.96 24.17
CA ARG A 457 13.99 1.71 24.96
C ARG A 457 13.30 1.87 26.31
N ASP A 458 13.60 2.95 27.02
CA ASP A 458 13.00 3.25 28.33
C ASP A 458 11.47 3.40 28.23
N LEU A 459 11.00 4.09 27.18
CA LEU A 459 9.57 4.33 26.95
C LEU A 459 8.84 3.13 26.32
N LEU A 460 9.56 2.13 25.81
CA LEU A 460 9.02 0.91 25.16
C LEU A 460 9.19 -0.36 26.00
N LYS A 461 9.64 -0.27 27.26
CA LYS A 461 9.92 -1.44 28.12
C LYS A 461 8.75 -2.42 28.27
N ASP A 462 7.51 -1.94 28.15
CA ASP A 462 6.28 -2.74 28.25
C ASP A 462 5.79 -3.23 26.87
N HIS A 463 6.55 -2.97 25.80
CA HIS A 463 6.27 -3.33 24.41
C HIS A 463 7.39 -4.20 23.82
N PRO A 464 7.49 -5.48 24.21
CA PRO A 464 8.66 -6.33 23.92
C PRO A 464 8.93 -6.55 22.43
N ARG A 465 7.91 -6.55 21.56
CA ARG A 465 8.10 -6.69 20.10
C ARG A 465 8.68 -5.42 19.46
N HIS A 466 8.24 -4.23 19.91
CA HIS A 466 8.87 -2.96 19.52
C HIS A 466 10.32 -2.91 19.98
N LEU A 467 10.57 -3.26 21.25
CA LEU A 467 11.91 -3.27 21.82
C LEU A 467 12.83 -4.26 21.09
N GLY A 468 12.33 -5.46 20.79
CA GLY A 468 13.09 -6.50 20.11
C GLY A 468 13.58 -6.08 18.71
N VAL A 469 12.75 -5.40 17.91
CA VAL A 469 13.19 -4.88 16.61
C VAL A 469 14.13 -3.68 16.76
N LEU A 470 13.84 -2.78 17.70
CA LEU A 470 14.67 -1.59 17.98
C LEU A 470 16.10 -1.99 18.39
N GLU A 471 16.23 -2.90 19.36
CA GLU A 471 17.51 -3.39 19.86
C GLU A 471 18.27 -4.17 18.78
N LEU A 472 17.58 -5.02 18.00
CA LEU A 472 18.22 -5.77 16.92
C LEU A 472 18.76 -4.85 15.81
N ALA A 473 17.99 -3.85 15.39
CA ALA A 473 18.43 -2.89 14.38
C ALA A 473 19.64 -2.07 14.88
N ALA A 474 19.58 -1.58 16.12
CA ALA A 474 20.68 -0.83 16.73
C ALA A 474 21.96 -1.68 16.89
N GLU A 475 21.83 -2.93 17.35
CA GLU A 475 22.95 -3.88 17.45
C GLU A 475 23.61 -4.11 16.08
N LYS A 476 22.82 -4.41 15.05
CA LYS A 476 23.32 -4.72 13.70
C LYS A 476 23.88 -3.50 12.98
N ALA A 477 23.38 -2.31 13.31
CA ALA A 477 23.95 -1.06 12.79
C ALA A 477 25.26 -0.67 13.48
N GLY A 478 25.51 -1.15 14.70
CA GLY A 478 26.62 -0.71 15.55
C GLY A 478 26.33 0.63 16.24
N TRP A 479 25.11 0.82 16.76
CA TRP A 479 24.71 2.07 17.42
C TRP A 479 25.70 2.46 18.53
N GLY A 480 26.09 3.74 18.56
CA GLY A 480 27.11 4.26 19.48
C GLY A 480 28.55 4.22 18.95
N GLU A 481 28.81 3.60 17.80
CA GLU A 481 30.10 3.72 17.11
C GLU A 481 30.27 5.09 16.44
N ASP A 482 31.48 5.65 16.50
CA ASP A 482 31.84 6.89 15.80
C ASP A 482 31.95 6.64 14.30
N LEU A 483 31.10 7.31 13.52
CA LEU A 483 31.09 7.22 12.06
C LEU A 483 32.18 8.06 11.40
N GLY A 484 32.77 9.02 12.11
CA GLY A 484 33.67 10.02 11.56
C GLY A 484 32.96 11.27 11.03
N PRO A 485 33.73 12.29 10.63
CA PRO A 485 33.19 13.60 10.28
C PRO A 485 32.31 13.58 9.03
N GLY A 486 31.27 14.42 9.02
CA GLY A 486 30.35 14.57 7.89
C GLY A 486 29.39 13.40 7.69
N ARG A 487 29.34 12.47 8.65
CA ARG A 487 28.44 11.31 8.62
C ARG A 487 27.45 11.40 9.77
N GLY A 488 26.29 10.80 9.58
CA GLY A 488 25.26 10.77 10.61
C GLY A 488 24.47 9.47 10.58
N ARG A 489 23.85 9.18 11.72
CA ARG A 489 23.05 7.97 11.93
C ARG A 489 21.72 8.31 12.56
N GLY A 490 20.64 7.76 12.01
CA GLY A 490 19.30 7.94 12.54
C GLY A 490 18.58 6.62 12.68
N ILE A 491 17.70 6.52 13.67
CA ILE A 491 16.90 5.32 13.96
C ILE A 491 15.43 5.71 14.07
N ALA A 492 14.55 4.81 13.63
CA ALA A 492 13.12 4.89 13.86
C ALA A 492 12.56 3.48 14.07
N VAL A 493 11.48 3.38 14.87
CA VAL A 493 10.74 2.13 15.08
C VAL A 493 9.25 2.39 14.93
N HIS A 494 8.56 1.49 14.23
CA HIS A 494 7.14 1.70 13.91
C HIS A 494 6.38 0.38 13.84
N GLU A 495 5.18 0.34 14.42
CA GLU A 495 4.21 -0.74 14.23
C GLU A 495 3.21 -0.36 13.14
N SER A 496 3.04 -1.25 12.16
CA SER A 496 1.96 -1.16 11.19
C SER A 496 1.51 -2.56 10.77
N PHE A 497 0.19 -2.72 10.59
CA PHE A 497 -0.41 -4.01 10.19
C PHE A 497 0.00 -5.19 11.08
N SER A 498 0.14 -4.92 12.39
CA SER A 498 0.58 -5.85 13.45
C SER A 498 2.00 -6.41 13.29
N SER A 499 2.81 -5.80 12.42
CA SER A 499 4.25 -6.06 12.30
C SER A 499 5.03 -4.87 12.83
N PHE A 500 6.19 -5.17 13.42
CA PHE A 500 7.06 -4.20 14.04
C PHE A 500 8.33 -4.09 13.19
N VAL A 501 8.72 -2.88 12.83
CA VAL A 501 9.92 -2.65 12.02
C VAL A 501 10.72 -1.51 12.64
N ALA A 502 12.04 -1.73 12.77
CA ALA A 502 12.99 -0.69 13.09
C ALA A 502 14.00 -0.57 11.96
N GLU A 503 14.35 0.67 11.60
CA GLU A 503 15.35 0.95 10.57
C GLU A 503 16.38 1.93 11.10
N VAL A 504 17.65 1.65 10.84
CA VAL A 504 18.79 2.54 11.08
C VAL A 504 19.37 2.95 9.73
N VAL A 505 19.53 4.25 9.52
CA VAL A 505 20.04 4.84 8.29
C VAL A 505 21.38 5.51 8.56
N ASP A 506 22.39 5.15 7.77
CA ASP A 506 23.70 5.83 7.72
C ASP A 506 23.73 6.76 6.51
N VAL A 507 24.15 8.01 6.71
CA VAL A 507 24.34 9.00 5.64
C VAL A 507 25.75 9.58 5.66
N THR A 508 26.20 10.03 4.49
CA THR A 508 27.37 10.89 4.32
C THR A 508 26.95 12.20 3.67
N VAL A 509 27.33 13.33 4.27
CA VAL A 509 27.07 14.69 3.78
C VAL A 509 28.36 15.27 3.21
N GLY A 510 28.32 15.68 1.95
CA GLY A 510 29.42 16.33 1.27
C GLY A 510 29.58 17.80 1.64
N ASP A 511 30.74 18.36 1.30
CA ASP A 511 31.07 19.78 1.57
C ASP A 511 30.12 20.78 0.88
N ASP A 512 29.47 20.35 -0.20
CA ASP A 512 28.46 21.14 -0.94
C ASP A 512 27.06 21.07 -0.32
N GLY A 513 26.89 20.30 0.76
CA GLY A 513 25.61 20.06 1.43
C GLY A 513 24.74 18.98 0.76
N GLY A 514 25.22 18.36 -0.34
CA GLY A 514 24.63 17.14 -0.88
C GLY A 514 24.87 15.94 0.04
N PHE A 515 24.11 14.86 -0.12
CA PHE A 515 24.29 13.67 0.72
C PHE A 515 24.08 12.36 -0.04
N THR A 516 24.63 11.28 0.49
CA THR A 516 24.34 9.90 0.11
C THR A 516 23.67 9.16 1.26
N VAL A 517 22.74 8.26 0.91
CA VAL A 517 22.26 7.24 1.84
C VAL A 517 23.17 6.04 1.64
N ASP A 518 24.00 5.75 2.62
CA ASP A 518 25.07 4.76 2.46
C ASP A 518 24.52 3.35 2.74
N ARG A 519 23.76 3.23 3.83
CA ARG A 519 23.30 1.94 4.34
C ARG A 519 22.00 2.06 5.12
N VAL A 520 21.15 1.04 5.02
CA VAL A 520 19.95 0.85 5.83
C VAL A 520 19.97 -0.53 6.49
N VAL A 521 19.93 -0.55 7.82
CA VAL A 521 19.78 -1.78 8.60
C VAL A 521 18.35 -1.87 9.10
N CYS A 522 17.63 -2.90 8.67
CA CYS A 522 16.23 -3.14 8.96
C CYS A 522 16.07 -4.38 9.85
N ALA A 523 15.35 -4.24 10.96
CA ALA A 523 14.86 -5.36 11.76
C ALA A 523 13.35 -5.45 11.66
N VAL A 524 12.80 -6.65 11.45
CA VAL A 524 11.36 -6.89 11.35
C VAL A 524 10.91 -8.04 12.24
N ASP A 525 9.84 -7.84 12.98
CA ASP A 525 9.08 -8.89 13.65
C ASP A 525 7.67 -8.96 13.04
N CYS A 526 7.42 -10.02 12.29
CA CYS A 526 6.12 -10.31 11.67
C CYS A 526 5.51 -11.63 12.15
N GLY A 527 5.85 -12.06 13.38
CA GLY A 527 5.55 -13.40 13.87
C GLY A 527 6.35 -14.46 13.11
N ILE A 528 5.79 -15.65 12.94
CA ILE A 528 6.42 -16.70 12.12
C ILE A 528 6.60 -16.21 10.67
N ALA A 529 7.85 -16.04 10.23
CA ALA A 529 8.14 -15.73 8.84
C ALA A 529 7.83 -16.93 7.93
N ILE A 530 6.72 -16.85 7.17
CA ILE A 530 6.29 -17.95 6.29
C ILE A 530 7.35 -18.30 5.25
N ASN A 531 7.83 -17.28 4.54
CA ASN A 531 8.93 -17.39 3.59
C ASN A 531 9.89 -16.22 3.84
N PRO A 532 11.01 -16.44 4.55
CA PRO A 532 11.95 -15.38 4.93
C PRO A 532 12.49 -14.56 3.74
N ASP A 533 12.66 -15.18 2.57
CA ASP A 533 13.15 -14.49 1.36
C ASP A 533 12.13 -13.48 0.83
N ILE A 534 10.83 -13.80 0.90
CA ILE A 534 9.76 -12.87 0.52
C ILE A 534 9.63 -11.74 1.54
N VAL A 535 9.75 -12.04 2.84
CA VAL A 535 9.74 -11.01 3.90
C VAL A 535 10.87 -10.02 3.67
N LYS A 536 12.10 -10.52 3.45
CA LYS A 536 13.27 -9.68 3.12
C LYS A 536 13.02 -8.81 1.88
N ALA A 537 12.56 -9.40 0.78
CA ALA A 537 12.28 -8.66 -0.46
C ALA A 537 11.18 -7.60 -0.27
N GLN A 538 10.20 -7.81 0.60
CA GLN A 538 9.18 -6.81 0.91
C GLN A 538 9.72 -5.63 1.72
N MET A 539 10.66 -5.88 2.64
CA MET A 539 11.35 -4.81 3.38
C MET A 539 12.26 -4.01 2.45
N GLU A 540 13.09 -4.67 1.65
CA GLU A 540 13.98 -4.02 0.66
C GLU A 540 13.18 -3.14 -0.32
N GLY A 541 12.08 -3.66 -0.87
CA GLY A 541 11.20 -2.91 -1.75
C GLY A 541 10.38 -1.84 -1.04
N GLY A 542 10.11 -1.98 0.26
CA GLY A 542 9.48 -0.96 1.10
C GLY A 542 10.41 0.23 1.32
N ILE A 543 11.66 -0.07 1.69
CA ILE A 543 12.73 0.90 1.89
C ILE A 543 12.98 1.68 0.59
N GLY A 544 13.18 1.00 -0.54
CA GLY A 544 13.39 1.68 -1.82
C GLY A 544 12.22 2.59 -2.21
N TYR A 545 10.98 2.17 -1.93
CA TYR A 545 9.77 2.96 -2.22
C TYR A 545 9.66 4.20 -1.32
N ALA A 546 9.91 4.04 -0.02
CA ALA A 546 9.94 5.15 0.94
C ALA A 546 11.07 6.14 0.63
N LEU A 547 12.25 5.65 0.21
CA LEU A 547 13.40 6.50 -0.13
C LEU A 547 13.10 7.34 -1.37
N SER A 548 12.46 6.73 -2.38
CA SER A 548 11.98 7.42 -3.57
C SER A 548 11.12 8.63 -3.19
N ALA A 549 10.11 8.38 -2.37
CA ALA A 549 9.18 9.41 -1.90
C ALA A 549 9.89 10.49 -1.06
N ALA A 550 10.73 10.05 -0.13
CA ALA A 550 11.43 10.95 0.79
C ALA A 550 12.39 11.89 0.06
N LEU A 551 13.03 11.44 -1.02
CA LEU A 551 14.04 12.25 -1.71
C LEU A 551 13.44 13.30 -2.64
N ARG A 552 12.34 13.04 -3.36
CA ARG A 552 11.95 13.95 -4.46
C ARG A 552 10.53 13.86 -4.99
N GLU A 553 9.75 12.88 -4.55
CA GLU A 553 8.42 12.73 -5.13
C GLU A 553 7.44 13.72 -4.53
N ALA A 554 6.72 14.41 -5.40
CA ALA A 554 5.61 15.27 -5.05
C ALA A 554 4.71 15.41 -6.28
N VAL A 555 3.40 15.36 -6.04
CA VAL A 555 2.41 15.87 -6.98
C VAL A 555 1.95 17.24 -6.47
N THR A 556 2.17 18.27 -7.28
CA THR A 556 1.77 19.64 -6.99
C THR A 556 0.74 20.15 -7.99
N LEU A 557 -0.01 21.16 -7.58
CA LEU A 557 -1.00 21.82 -8.41
C LEU A 557 -0.68 23.31 -8.57
N THR A 558 -0.68 23.77 -9.82
CA THR A 558 -0.70 25.20 -10.18
C THR A 558 -2.09 25.57 -10.68
N GLY A 559 -2.84 26.33 -9.88
CA GLY A 559 -4.22 26.72 -10.22
C GLY A 559 -5.14 25.52 -10.48
N GLY A 560 -5.02 24.45 -9.69
CA GLY A 560 -5.79 23.21 -9.83
C GLY A 560 -5.34 22.26 -10.95
N GLN A 561 -4.31 22.61 -11.73
CA GLN A 561 -3.71 21.73 -12.72
C GLN A 561 -2.50 21.00 -12.15
N VAL A 562 -2.40 19.69 -12.38
CA VAL A 562 -1.27 18.86 -11.95
C VAL A 562 0.01 19.23 -12.72
N ASP A 563 1.11 19.47 -12.00
CA ASP A 563 2.38 19.90 -12.57
C ASP A 563 3.22 18.73 -13.10
N GLN A 564 3.31 17.63 -12.34
CA GLN A 564 4.11 16.45 -12.70
C GLN A 564 3.30 15.49 -13.56
N ARG A 565 3.84 15.14 -14.73
CA ARG A 565 3.10 14.34 -15.74
C ARG A 565 3.76 13.01 -16.05
N ASN A 566 5.06 12.84 -15.82
CA ASN A 566 5.78 11.61 -16.13
C ASN A 566 7.05 11.49 -15.26
N PHE A 567 7.83 10.42 -15.41
CA PHE A 567 9.02 10.12 -14.60
C PHE A 567 10.22 11.06 -14.81
N ASP A 568 10.13 12.00 -15.75
CA ASP A 568 11.06 13.11 -15.90
C ASP A 568 10.82 14.21 -14.85
N SER A 569 9.56 14.37 -14.42
CA SER A 569 9.05 15.39 -13.50
C SER A 569 8.63 14.83 -12.13
N TYR A 570 8.12 13.60 -12.08
CA TYR A 570 7.91 12.77 -10.89
C TYR A 570 8.95 11.66 -10.88
N ARG A 571 10.21 11.95 -10.55
CA ARG A 571 11.32 11.01 -10.76
C ARG A 571 11.36 9.93 -9.66
N PRO A 572 11.13 8.63 -9.95
CA PRO A 572 11.31 7.57 -8.97
C PRO A 572 12.80 7.31 -8.69
N LEU A 573 13.11 6.61 -7.60
CA LEU A 573 14.44 6.14 -7.23
C LEU A 573 15.11 5.37 -8.37
N ARG A 574 16.39 5.64 -8.64
CA ARG A 574 17.19 4.90 -9.61
C ARG A 574 18.12 3.91 -8.91
N ILE A 575 18.59 2.90 -9.64
CA ILE A 575 19.36 1.79 -9.07
C ILE A 575 20.68 2.24 -8.44
N ASP A 576 21.28 3.29 -8.97
CA ASP A 576 22.51 3.93 -8.47
C ASP A 576 22.29 4.77 -7.20
N GLU A 577 21.04 4.99 -6.81
CA GLU A 577 20.63 5.74 -5.62
C GLU A 577 20.14 4.81 -4.50
N MET A 578 20.10 3.49 -4.72
CA MET A 578 19.77 2.52 -3.69
C MET A 578 20.94 2.34 -2.71
N PRO A 579 20.71 2.40 -1.39
CA PRO A 579 21.73 2.12 -0.39
C PRO A 579 22.00 0.61 -0.27
N ASP A 580 23.07 0.26 0.46
CA ASP A 580 23.23 -1.11 0.96
C ASP A 580 22.12 -1.41 1.98
N ILE A 581 21.37 -2.51 1.80
CA ILE A 581 20.26 -2.88 2.70
C ILE A 581 20.54 -4.22 3.38
N GLU A 582 20.47 -4.22 4.71
CA GLU A 582 20.53 -5.41 5.55
C GLU A 582 19.16 -5.64 6.20
N VAL A 583 18.58 -6.84 6.07
CA VAL A 583 17.30 -7.18 6.70
C VAL A 583 17.48 -8.34 7.67
N HIS A 584 17.06 -8.13 8.91
CA HIS A 584 17.12 -9.09 9.99
C HIS A 584 15.69 -9.40 10.47
N ILE A 585 15.31 -10.67 10.44
CA ILE A 585 13.99 -11.11 10.91
C ILE A 585 14.15 -11.58 12.36
N VAL A 586 13.37 -10.98 13.27
CA VAL A 586 13.32 -11.40 14.68
C VAL A 586 12.70 -12.80 14.76
N PRO A 587 13.37 -13.80 15.36
CA PRO A 587 12.78 -15.11 15.59
C PRO A 587 11.54 -14.98 16.49
N SER A 588 10.40 -15.50 16.03
CA SER A 588 9.13 -15.38 16.75
C SER A 588 8.27 -16.64 16.59
N ALA A 589 7.51 -16.95 17.65
CA ALA A 589 6.51 -18.02 17.68
C ALA A 589 5.07 -17.49 17.54
N GLU A 590 4.91 -16.16 17.44
CA GLU A 590 3.61 -15.52 17.25
C GLU A 590 3.00 -15.87 15.89
N ALA A 591 1.67 -15.77 15.80
CA ALA A 591 0.99 -15.93 14.52
C ALA A 591 1.55 -14.94 13.47
N PRO A 592 1.67 -15.37 12.19
CA PRO A 592 2.23 -14.52 11.15
C PRO A 592 1.34 -13.30 10.87
N THR A 593 1.97 -12.15 10.68
CA THR A 593 1.30 -10.87 10.40
C THR A 593 1.65 -10.37 8.99
N GLY A 594 1.18 -9.16 8.64
CA GLY A 594 1.35 -8.60 7.31
C GLY A 594 2.74 -7.99 7.07
N VAL A 595 3.32 -8.17 5.88
CA VAL A 595 4.65 -7.60 5.53
C VAL A 595 4.62 -6.71 4.28
N GLY A 596 3.44 -6.47 3.71
CA GLY A 596 3.29 -5.74 2.44
C GLY A 596 3.69 -4.27 2.52
N GLU A 597 3.57 -3.68 3.69
CA GLU A 597 3.64 -2.24 3.96
C GLU A 597 4.63 -1.83 5.08
N PRO A 598 4.93 -2.67 6.10
CA PRO A 598 5.71 -2.24 7.27
C PRO A 598 7.14 -1.72 7.06
N GLY A 599 7.79 -2.03 5.93
CA GLY A 599 9.14 -1.52 5.63
C GLY A 599 9.16 -0.10 5.03
N VAL A 600 8.02 0.60 4.98
CA VAL A 600 7.92 1.98 4.45
C VAL A 600 7.97 3.03 5.57
N PRO A 601 7.17 2.92 6.66
CA PRO A 601 7.05 4.01 7.64
C PRO A 601 8.35 4.44 8.35
N PRO A 602 9.26 3.53 8.78
CA PRO A 602 10.41 3.94 9.59
C PRO A 602 11.55 4.57 8.76
N LEU A 603 11.58 4.40 7.44
CA LEU A 603 12.72 4.86 6.66
C LEU A 603 12.90 6.38 6.65
N ALA A 604 11.86 7.10 6.23
CA ALA A 604 11.94 8.55 6.05
C ALA A 604 12.30 9.30 7.35
N PRO A 605 11.73 8.98 8.54
CA PRO A 605 12.18 9.59 9.78
C PRO A 605 13.61 9.20 10.15
N ALA A 606 14.01 7.93 9.98
CA ALA A 606 15.39 7.52 10.25
C ALA A 606 16.40 8.28 9.36
N LEU A 607 16.09 8.49 8.08
CA LEU A 607 16.87 9.32 7.17
C LEU A 607 16.93 10.79 7.62
N ALA A 608 15.79 11.40 7.98
CA ALA A 608 15.75 12.78 8.46
C ALA A 608 16.56 12.95 9.77
N ASN A 609 16.51 11.96 10.66
CA ASN A 609 17.28 11.93 11.89
C ASN A 609 18.77 11.78 11.63
N ALA A 610 19.17 10.92 10.67
CA ALA A 610 20.57 10.77 10.26
C ALA A 610 21.15 12.06 9.66
N LEU A 611 20.37 12.77 8.84
CA LEU A 611 20.77 14.06 8.30
C LEU A 611 20.88 15.13 9.39
N ALA A 612 19.98 15.11 10.37
CA ALA A 612 20.04 16.03 11.50
C ALA A 612 21.21 15.74 12.44
N ASP A 613 21.58 14.48 12.62
CA ASP A 613 22.78 14.07 13.34
C ASP A 613 24.05 14.58 12.63
N ALA A 614 24.14 14.40 11.30
CA ALA A 614 25.27 14.86 10.51
C ALA A 614 25.40 16.39 10.41
N THR A 615 24.28 17.12 10.38
CA THR A 615 24.26 18.55 9.99
C THR A 615 23.72 19.51 11.05
N GLY A 616 23.06 18.99 12.09
CA GLY A 616 22.26 19.77 13.04
C GLY A 616 20.96 20.34 12.47
N LYS A 617 20.62 20.07 11.20
CA LYS A 617 19.41 20.60 10.54
C LYS A 617 18.31 19.56 10.48
N ARG A 618 17.12 19.95 10.92
CA ARG A 618 15.91 19.09 10.91
C ARG A 618 15.09 19.31 9.64
N VAL A 619 14.40 18.26 9.20
CA VAL A 619 13.48 18.27 8.06
C VAL A 619 12.04 18.30 8.55
N TYR A 620 11.26 19.26 8.06
CA TYR A 620 9.85 19.42 8.41
C TYR A 620 8.90 19.40 7.20
N ARG A 621 9.44 19.50 5.99
CA ARG A 621 8.67 19.50 4.76
C ARG A 621 9.22 18.44 3.84
N MET A 622 8.33 17.59 3.34
CA MET A 622 8.67 16.55 2.38
C MET A 622 8.36 17.02 0.95
N PRO A 623 9.09 16.53 -0.07
CA PRO A 623 10.30 15.70 0.03
C PRO A 623 11.51 16.47 0.59
N ILE A 624 12.52 15.74 1.07
CA ILE A 624 13.79 16.27 1.58
C ILE A 624 14.56 16.99 0.45
N GLY A 625 14.49 16.44 -0.77
CA GLY A 625 15.23 16.95 -1.91
C GLY A 625 14.41 17.89 -2.79
N GLU A 626 14.57 19.18 -2.52
CA GLU A 626 14.92 20.15 -3.55
C GLU A 626 16.33 20.65 -3.20
N LYS A 627 17.22 20.71 -4.20
CA LYS A 627 18.61 21.18 -4.08
C LYS A 627 18.88 22.13 -2.89
N HIS A 628 19.63 21.63 -1.91
CA HIS A 628 20.78 22.41 -1.45
C HIS A 628 21.84 22.28 -2.56
N VAL A 629 21.88 23.28 -3.45
CA VAL A 629 23.04 23.66 -4.27
C VAL A 629 23.38 25.08 -3.89
#